data_AF-A0A1B7UYY8-F1
#
_entry.id   AF-A0A1B7UYY8-F1
#
_cell.length_a   1.000
_cell.length_b   1.000
_cell.length_c   1.000
_cell.angle_alpha   90.00
_cell.angle_beta   90.00
_cell.angle_gamma   90.00
#
_symmetry.space_group_name_H-M   'P 1'
#
loop_
_entity.id
_entity.type
_entity.pdbx_description
1 polymer ?
#
loop_
_entity_poly.entity_id
_entity_poly.type
_entity_poly.pdbx_seq_one_letter_code
_entity_poly.pdbx_strand_id
1 'polypeptide(L)'
;MNISPKRLEEIQNIPDSAIDTADIPELDDHFWKTAKMVKPITKKAISIRLDSDVLEWFKHQGKGYQSMINTVLRSYINHQENL
;
A
#
# COMPACT_ATOMS: atom_id res chain seq x y z
N MET A 1 -10.04 18.38 11.51
CA MET A 1 -11.49 18.34 11.27
C MET A 1 -12.16 18.21 12.63
N ASN A 2 -13.04 19.14 13.01
CA ASN A 2 -13.78 19.10 14.28
C ASN A 2 -15.27 18.96 13.96
N ILE A 3 -15.85 17.82 14.31
CA ILE A 3 -17.29 17.58 14.18
C ILE A 3 -17.96 18.22 15.41
N SER A 4 -19.00 19.02 15.19
CA SER A 4 -19.76 19.66 16.29
C SER A 4 -20.52 18.60 17.11
N PRO A 5 -20.71 18.81 18.43
CA PRO A 5 -21.37 17.84 19.31
C PRO A 5 -22.77 17.46 18.84
N LYS A 6 -23.56 18.44 18.38
CA LYS A 6 -24.88 18.21 17.78
C LYS A 6 -24.84 17.23 16.60
N ARG A 7 -23.82 17.32 15.76
CA ARG A 7 -23.69 16.44 14.59
C ARG A 7 -23.34 15.01 14.98
N LEU A 8 -22.66 14.83 16.10
CA LEU A 8 -22.33 13.52 16.64
C LEU A 8 -23.59 12.83 17.21
N GLU A 9 -24.44 13.58 17.89
CA GLU A 9 -25.74 13.10 18.38
C GLU A 9 -26.66 12.68 17.23
N GLU A 10 -26.68 13.45 16.14
CA GLU A 10 -27.42 13.10 14.92
C GLU A 10 -26.92 11.79 14.31
N ILE A 11 -25.60 11.59 14.21
CA ILE A 11 -25.00 10.36 13.65
C ILE A 11 -25.32 9.14 14.53
N GLN A 12 -25.27 9.29 15.85
CA GLN A 12 -25.58 8.20 16.79
C GLN A 12 -27.04 7.73 16.74
N ASN A 13 -27.97 8.59 16.30
CA ASN A 13 -29.39 8.26 16.20
C ASN A 13 -29.78 7.70 14.82
N ILE A 14 -28.86 7.59 13.87
CA ILE A 14 -29.12 6.96 12.57
C ILE A 14 -29.19 5.44 12.80
N PRO A 15 -30.31 4.77 12.46
CA PRO A 15 -30.40 3.32 12.60
C PRO A 15 -29.51 2.62 11.57
N ASP A 16 -28.87 1.51 11.95
CA ASP A 16 -27.98 0.75 11.08
C ASP A 16 -28.65 0.31 9.77
N SER A 17 -29.96 0.04 9.79
CA SER A 17 -30.75 -0.32 8.60
C SER A 17 -30.87 0.79 7.55
N ALA A 18 -30.56 2.04 7.91
CA ALA A 18 -30.53 3.17 6.98
C ALA A 18 -29.14 3.35 6.34
N ILE A 19 -28.15 2.55 6.73
CA ILE A 19 -26.81 2.55 6.13
C ILE A 19 -26.85 1.71 4.86
N ASP A 20 -26.70 2.36 3.71
CA ASP A 20 -26.57 1.66 2.43
C ASP A 20 -25.17 1.04 2.31
N THR A 21 -25.12 -0.29 2.31
CA THR A 21 -23.89 -1.08 2.16
C THR A 21 -23.84 -1.82 0.81
N ALA A 22 -24.71 -1.49 -0.15
CA ALA A 22 -24.82 -2.21 -1.41
C ALA A 22 -23.52 -2.23 -2.26
N ASP A 23 -22.66 -1.23 -2.10
CA ASP A 23 -21.34 -1.12 -2.76
C ASP A 23 -20.24 -1.95 -2.08
N ILE A 24 -20.45 -2.33 -0.80
CA ILE A 24 -19.42 -2.93 0.05
C ILE A 24 -19.92 -4.30 0.53
N PRO A 25 -19.71 -5.37 -0.26
CA PRO A 25 -20.11 -6.71 0.14
C PRO A 25 -19.36 -7.16 1.40
N GLU A 26 -20.01 -7.99 2.21
CA GLU A 26 -19.40 -8.54 3.43
C GLU A 26 -18.16 -9.40 3.08
N LEU A 27 -17.11 -9.29 3.90
CA LEU A 27 -15.87 -10.03 3.70
C LEU A 27 -16.04 -11.47 4.19
N ASP A 28 -16.28 -12.39 3.26
CA ASP A 28 -16.44 -13.82 3.52
C ASP A 28 -15.09 -14.53 3.86
N ASP A 29 -15.16 -15.72 4.47
CA ASP A 29 -14.00 -16.59 4.74
C ASP A 29 -13.11 -16.81 3.51
N HIS A 30 -13.69 -16.84 2.30
CA HIS A 30 -12.93 -16.94 1.06
C HIS A 30 -11.96 -15.76 0.84
N PHE A 31 -12.38 -14.53 1.20
CA PHE A 31 -11.54 -13.34 1.11
C PHE A 31 -10.32 -13.48 2.02
N TRP A 32 -10.54 -13.90 3.27
CA TRP A 32 -9.48 -14.04 4.27
C TRP A 32 -8.52 -15.18 3.98
N LYS A 33 -8.95 -16.26 3.30
CA LYS A 33 -8.07 -17.36 2.86
C LYS A 33 -7.01 -16.92 1.85
N THR A 34 -7.30 -15.90 1.04
CA THR A 34 -6.40 -15.42 -0.02
C THR A 34 -5.80 -14.05 0.31
N ALA A 35 -6.26 -13.41 1.38
CA ALA A 35 -5.80 -12.11 1.83
C ALA A 35 -4.30 -12.15 2.15
N LYS A 36 -3.50 -11.41 1.38
CA LYS A 36 -2.09 -11.21 1.67
C LYS A 36 -1.94 -10.07 2.65
N MET A 37 -1.38 -10.36 3.82
CA MET A 37 -1.02 -9.32 4.78
C MET A 37 0.07 -8.43 4.19
N VAL A 38 -0.31 -7.24 3.75
CA VAL A 38 0.62 -6.21 3.27
C VAL A 38 1.00 -5.32 4.43
N LYS A 39 2.23 -5.45 4.93
CA LYS A 39 2.79 -4.43 5.83
C LYS A 39 3.09 -3.18 5.01
N PRO A 40 2.58 -1.99 5.37
CA PRO A 40 2.95 -0.76 4.68
C PRO A 40 4.46 -0.56 4.85
N ILE A 41 5.18 -0.73 3.75
CA ILE A 41 6.65 -0.71 3.79
C ILE A 41 7.08 0.75 3.85
N THR A 42 7.56 1.18 5.01
CA THR A 42 8.13 2.52 5.17
C THR A 42 9.47 2.59 4.43
N LYS A 43 9.47 3.28 3.28
CA LYS A 43 10.70 3.53 2.51
C LYS A 43 11.56 4.51 3.28
N LYS A 44 12.82 4.16 3.55
CA LYS A 44 13.81 5.09 4.11
C LYS A 44 14.49 5.84 2.96
N ALA A 45 14.43 7.17 3.00
CA ALA A 45 15.17 8.00 2.05
C ALA A 45 16.65 8.01 2.46
N ILE A 46 17.45 7.18 1.80
CA ILE A 46 18.90 7.12 1.98
C ILE A 46 19.60 7.57 0.70
N SER A 47 20.74 8.23 0.84
CA SER A 47 21.60 8.56 -0.30
C SER A 47 22.55 7.39 -0.57
N ILE A 48 22.40 6.74 -1.72
CA ILE A 48 23.29 5.67 -2.17
C ILE A 48 23.99 6.11 -3.46
N ARG A 49 25.23 5.66 -3.65
CA ARG A 49 25.95 5.84 -4.92
C ARG A 49 25.70 4.61 -5.79
N LEU A 50 25.35 4.86 -7.06
CA LEU A 50 25.20 3.86 -8.10
C LEU A 50 26.12 4.25 -9.25
N ASP A 51 26.63 3.26 -9.98
CA ASP A 51 27.37 3.50 -11.20
C ASP A 51 26.53 4.27 -12.22
N SER A 52 27.20 5.08 -13.04
CA SER A 52 26.55 5.98 -13.99
C SER A 52 25.76 5.20 -15.05
N ASP A 53 26.32 4.10 -15.56
CA ASP A 53 25.67 3.28 -16.59
C ASP A 53 24.39 2.62 -16.05
N VAL A 54 24.43 2.13 -14.81
CA VAL A 54 23.28 1.51 -14.14
C VAL A 54 22.17 2.53 -13.97
N LEU A 55 22.52 3.73 -13.49
CA LEU A 55 21.54 4.80 -13.30
C LEU A 55 20.91 5.24 -14.64
N GLU A 56 21.71 5.37 -15.70
CA GLU A 56 21.23 5.71 -17.03
C GLU A 56 20.28 4.64 -17.58
N TRP A 57 20.64 3.36 -17.45
CA TRP A 57 19.80 2.24 -17.87
C TRP A 57 18.41 2.28 -17.20
N PHE A 58 18.36 2.48 -15.88
CA PHE A 58 17.07 2.60 -15.16
C PHE A 58 16.30 3.86 -15.55
N LYS A 59 16.99 4.99 -15.79
CA LYS A 59 16.34 6.22 -16.27
C LYS A 59 15.72 6.06 -17.66
N HIS A 60 16.33 5.27 -18.54
CA HIS A 60 15.79 4.96 -19.86
C HIS A 60 14.45 4.19 -19.80
N GLN A 61 14.16 3.46 -18.72
CA GLN A 61 12.86 2.78 -18.54
C GLN A 61 11.70 3.73 -18.17
N GLY A 62 11.98 5.01 -17.87
CA GLY A 62 10.97 6.05 -17.73
C GLY A 62 10.66 6.48 -16.30
N LYS A 63 9.47 7.09 -16.12
CA LYS A 63 9.04 7.64 -14.82
C LYS A 63 8.82 6.48 -13.83
N GLY A 64 9.59 6.48 -12.74
CA GLY A 64 9.51 5.44 -11.71
C GLY A 64 10.77 4.59 -11.55
N TYR A 65 11.88 4.95 -12.21
CA TYR A 65 13.16 4.23 -12.13
C TYR A 65 13.62 3.91 -10.70
N GLN A 66 13.39 4.80 -9.71
CA GLN A 66 13.70 4.53 -8.29
C GLN A 66 12.89 3.36 -7.72
N SER A 67 11.62 3.22 -8.12
CA SER A 67 10.80 2.07 -7.71
C SER A 67 11.29 0.78 -8.36
N MET A 68 11.75 0.84 -9.61
CA MET A 68 12.33 -0.31 -10.32
C MET A 68 13.62 -0.78 -9.67
N ILE A 69 14.52 0.15 -9.30
CA ILE A 69 15.74 -0.16 -8.54
C ILE A 69 15.39 -0.90 -7.25
N ASN A 70 14.41 -0.40 -6.48
CA ASN A 70 13.96 -1.08 -5.26
C ASN A 70 13.36 -2.46 -5.53
N THR A 71 12.62 -2.67 -6.63
CA THR A 71 12.08 -3.98 -7.01
C THR A 71 13.20 -4.98 -7.33
N VAL A 72 14.21 -4.57 -8.08
CA VAL A 72 15.37 -5.42 -8.40
C VAL A 72 16.13 -5.80 -7.14
N LEU A 73 16.42 -4.84 -6.26
CA LEU A 73 17.08 -5.10 -4.98
C LEU A 73 16.28 -6.08 -4.12
N ARG A 74 14.95 -5.95 -4.07
CA ARG A 74 14.07 -6.90 -3.37
C ARG A 74 14.13 -8.28 -3.98
N SER A 75 14.10 -8.40 -5.31
CA SER A 75 14.20 -9.69 -5.99
C SER A 75 15.51 -10.40 -5.64
N TYR A 76 16.62 -9.65 -5.61
CA TYR A 76 17.92 -10.18 -5.21
C TYR A 76 17.92 -10.68 -3.76
N ILE A 77 17.40 -9.89 -2.81
CA ILE A 77 17.30 -10.28 -1.40
C ILE A 77 16.46 -11.56 -1.26
N ASN A 78 15.28 -11.61 -1.87
CA ASN A 78 14.41 -12.80 -1.80
C ASN A 78 15.09 -14.03 -2.40
N HIS A 79 15.85 -13.87 -3.49
CA HIS A 79 16.59 -14.97 -4.07
C HIS A 79 17.70 -15.49 -3.12
N GLN A 80 18.38 -14.59 -2.41
CA GLN A 80 19.41 -14.96 -1.43
C GLN A 80 18.85 -15.58 -0.15
N GLU A 81 17.67 -15.15 0.31
CA GLU A 81 17.04 -15.71 1.52
C GLU A 81 16.36 -17.08 1.29
N ASN A 82 16.08 -17.45 0.03
CA ASN A 82 15.53 -18.76 -0.33
C ASN A 82 16.62 -19.75 -0.83
N LEU A 83 17.89 -19.44 -0.62
CA LEU A 83 19.04 -20.33 -0.77
C LEU A 83 19.49 -20.84 0.61
#